data_AF-A0A3M1ZN18-F1
#
_entry.id   AF-A0A3M1ZN18-F1
#
_cell.length_a   1.000
_cell.length_b   1.000
_cell.length_c   1.000
_cell.angle_alpha   90.00
_cell.angle_beta   90.00
_cell.angle_gamma   90.00
#
_symmetry.space_group_name_H-M   'P 1'
#
loop_
_entity.id
_entity.type
_entity.pdbx_description
1 polymer ?
#
loop_
_entity_poly.entity_id
_entity_poly.type
_entity_poly.pdbx_seq_one_letter_code
_entity_poly.pdbx_strand_id
1 'polypeptide(L)'
;MNWRTTAVLFVILVLLGGYVFYQSRQEPVTPTPTPLPPTPERVPLVSEDTTIEQVNTVSVRRLADNNHTTFFRDGQGNWLRTVPTQTVAISLTVNTQVTGLINLRSNRTFPPDLNPLAAYGLDEPTYEIVLDTLQDEQLHRTVLLVGNKTPAGDAYYVQKKGDPRVHVVSAGVIQNMINLLENPPLQPTPTPTAVLTDTVELTVTPGITITTTPTTDE
;
A
#
# COMPACT_ATOMS: atom_id res chain seq x y z
N MET A 1 63.49 54.20 0.95
CA MET A 1 62.55 53.43 0.11
C MET A 1 63.05 53.51 -1.33
N ASN A 2 63.49 52.40 -1.91
CA ASN A 2 64.09 52.41 -3.24
C ASN A 2 62.96 52.45 -4.28
N TRP A 3 62.81 53.56 -5.00
CA TRP A 3 61.67 53.79 -5.93
C TRP A 3 61.51 52.67 -6.97
N ARG A 4 62.61 52.01 -7.33
CA ARG A 4 62.63 50.82 -8.20
C ARG A 4 61.88 49.65 -7.57
N THR A 5 62.05 49.42 -6.28
CA THR A 5 61.35 48.37 -5.52
C THR A 5 59.87 48.69 -5.39
N THR A 6 59.52 49.98 -5.21
CA THR A 6 58.12 50.44 -5.20
C THR A 6 57.45 50.25 -6.56
N ALA A 7 58.15 50.54 -7.66
CA ALA A 7 57.64 50.33 -9.02
C ALA A 7 57.40 48.85 -9.33
N VAL A 8 58.32 47.96 -8.93
CA VAL A 8 58.17 46.50 -9.10
C VAL A 8 56.98 45.96 -8.30
N LEU A 9 56.83 46.39 -7.04
CA LEU A 9 55.69 46.01 -6.20
C LEU A 9 54.36 46.47 -6.79
N PHE A 10 54.30 47.67 -7.37
CA PHE A 10 53.08 48.19 -8.00
C PHE A 10 52.68 47.37 -9.22
N VAL A 11 53.62 46.98 -10.07
CA VAL A 11 53.35 46.11 -11.24
C VAL A 11 52.83 44.75 -10.80
N ILE A 12 53.44 44.15 -9.76
CA ILE A 12 52.97 42.87 -9.19
C ILE A 12 51.54 43.01 -8.65
N LEU A 13 51.23 44.12 -7.97
CA LEU A 13 49.90 44.37 -7.42
C LEU A 13 48.86 44.55 -8.53
N VAL A 14 49.20 45.22 -9.63
CA VAL A 14 48.33 45.34 -10.81
C VAL A 14 48.11 43.97 -11.48
N LEU A 15 49.15 43.13 -11.60
CA LEU A 15 49.02 41.78 -12.15
C LEU A 15 48.15 40.87 -11.28
N LEU A 16 48.34 40.89 -9.96
CA LEU A 16 47.51 40.16 -9.00
C LEU A 16 46.06 40.66 -9.02
N GLY A 17 45.87 41.99 -9.04
CA GLY A 17 44.55 42.61 -9.13
C GLY A 17 43.83 42.24 -10.42
N GLY A 18 44.53 42.24 -11.56
CA GLY A 18 44.01 41.80 -12.85
C GLY A 18 43.65 40.30 -12.86
N TYR A 19 44.47 39.46 -12.24
CA TYR A 19 44.20 38.03 -12.12
C TYR A 19 42.97 37.73 -11.24
N VAL A 20 42.86 38.40 -10.08
CA VAL A 20 41.68 38.29 -9.21
C VAL A 20 40.43 38.82 -9.93
N PHE A 21 40.55 39.94 -10.63
CA PHE A 21 39.44 40.49 -11.42
C PHE A 21 39.00 39.54 -12.55
N TYR A 22 39.94 38.84 -13.18
CA TYR A 22 39.65 37.83 -14.18
C TYR A 22 38.94 36.60 -13.58
N GLN A 23 39.35 36.14 -12.38
CA GLN A 23 38.61 35.10 -11.67
C GLN A 23 37.21 35.56 -11.24
N SER A 24 37.06 36.79 -10.75
CA SER A 24 35.74 37.34 -10.37
C SER A 24 34.81 37.58 -11.57
N ARG A 25 35.36 37.73 -12.79
CA ARG A 25 34.58 37.79 -14.04
C ARG A 25 34.19 36.43 -14.59
N GLN A 26 34.78 35.34 -14.10
CA GLN A 26 34.16 34.03 -14.25
C GLN A 26 33.00 33.99 -13.27
N GLU A 27 31.86 34.57 -13.68
CA GLU A 27 30.61 34.33 -12.99
C GLU A 27 30.50 32.81 -12.79
N PRO A 28 30.27 32.30 -11.56
CA PRO A 28 29.99 30.88 -11.40
C PRO A 28 28.86 30.59 -12.36
N VAL A 29 29.15 29.75 -13.36
CA VAL A 29 28.20 29.37 -14.40
C VAL A 29 26.99 28.86 -13.64
N THR A 30 25.97 29.70 -13.49
CA THR A 30 24.76 29.30 -12.83
C THR A 30 24.24 28.21 -13.75
N PRO A 31 24.17 26.93 -13.31
CA PRO A 31 23.61 25.92 -14.18
C PRO A 31 22.24 26.45 -14.56
N THR A 32 22.01 26.61 -15.87
CA THR A 32 20.67 26.83 -16.42
C THR A 32 19.73 25.96 -15.59
N PRO A 33 18.68 26.51 -14.96
CA PRO A 33 17.77 25.69 -14.19
C PRO A 33 17.31 24.59 -15.12
N THR A 34 17.82 23.37 -14.89
CA THR A 34 17.31 22.16 -15.53
C THR A 34 15.81 22.26 -15.31
N PRO A 35 14.98 22.25 -16.36
CA PRO A 35 13.54 22.24 -16.15
C PRO A 35 13.29 21.09 -15.17
N LEU A 36 12.76 21.43 -13.98
CA LEU A 36 12.44 20.41 -12.99
C LEU A 36 11.65 19.34 -13.75
N PRO A 37 12.05 18.06 -13.71
CA PRO A 37 11.17 17.02 -14.24
C PRO A 37 9.79 17.28 -13.65
N PRO A 38 8.72 17.27 -14.47
CA PRO A 38 7.40 17.67 -14.02
C PRO A 38 7.13 16.96 -12.70
N THR A 39 6.97 17.73 -11.63
CA THR A 39 6.69 17.18 -10.31
C THR A 39 5.54 16.20 -10.51
N PRO A 40 5.73 14.90 -10.21
CA PRO A 40 4.70 13.91 -10.48
C PRO A 40 3.46 14.32 -9.69
N GLU A 41 2.44 14.78 -10.40
CA GLU A 41 1.15 15.07 -9.82
C GLU A 41 0.62 13.75 -9.28
N ARG A 42 0.56 13.64 -7.95
CA ARG A 42 0.09 12.43 -7.26
C ARG A 42 -1.42 12.36 -7.37
N VAL A 43 -1.91 11.96 -8.55
CA VAL A 43 -3.34 11.91 -8.84
C VAL A 43 -3.98 10.78 -8.01
N PRO A 44 -5.02 11.07 -7.22
CA PRO A 44 -5.78 10.05 -6.51
C PRO A 44 -6.61 9.19 -7.46
N LEU A 45 -6.61 7.87 -7.25
CA LEU A 45 -7.40 6.96 -8.09
C LEU A 45 -8.83 6.77 -7.58
N VAL A 46 -9.02 6.91 -6.28
CA VAL A 46 -10.31 6.98 -5.57
C VAL A 46 -10.56 8.43 -5.15
N SER A 47 -11.80 8.87 -4.98
CA SER A 47 -12.11 10.23 -4.53
C SER A 47 -11.39 10.55 -3.21
N GLU A 48 -10.87 11.77 -3.06
CA GLU A 48 -9.99 12.13 -1.92
C GLU A 48 -10.71 12.15 -0.57
N ASP A 49 -12.01 12.41 -0.61
CA ASP A 49 -12.93 12.46 0.52
C ASP A 49 -13.48 11.08 0.91
N THR A 50 -13.17 10.03 0.13
CA THR A 50 -13.62 8.67 0.43
C THR A 50 -12.99 8.18 1.73
N THR A 51 -13.84 7.81 2.69
CA THR A 51 -13.42 7.11 3.91
C THR A 51 -13.76 5.62 3.82
N ILE A 52 -13.14 4.82 4.67
CA ILE A 52 -13.43 3.39 4.76
C ILE A 52 -14.89 3.10 5.15
N GLU A 53 -15.50 4.00 5.92
CA GLU A 53 -16.87 3.86 6.40
C GLU A 53 -17.89 3.98 5.27
N GLN A 54 -17.54 4.75 4.24
CA GLN A 54 -18.33 4.93 3.03
C GLN A 54 -18.19 3.74 2.07
N VAL A 55 -17.23 2.84 2.27
CA VAL A 55 -17.08 1.69 1.37
C VAL A 55 -18.15 0.65 1.69
N ASN A 56 -18.98 0.36 0.68
CA ASN A 56 -20.02 -0.66 0.77
C ASN A 56 -19.51 -2.02 0.29
N THR A 57 -18.78 -2.05 -0.82
CA THR A 57 -18.29 -3.30 -1.42
C THR A 57 -16.94 -3.09 -2.08
N VAL A 58 -16.07 -4.10 -1.97
CA VAL A 58 -14.85 -4.22 -2.76
C VAL A 58 -14.81 -5.58 -3.43
N SER A 59 -14.46 -5.62 -4.70
CA SER A 59 -14.27 -6.87 -5.43
C SER A 59 -12.96 -6.85 -6.20
N VAL A 60 -12.35 -8.04 -6.27
CA VAL A 60 -11.12 -8.27 -7.04
C VAL A 60 -11.39 -9.46 -7.93
N ARG A 61 -11.13 -9.28 -9.22
CA ARG A 61 -11.39 -10.28 -10.26
C ARG A 61 -10.16 -10.46 -11.11
N ARG A 62 -9.75 -11.72 -11.31
CA ARG A 62 -8.79 -12.10 -12.35
C ARG A 62 -9.58 -12.36 -13.63
N LEU A 63 -9.21 -11.70 -14.71
CA LEU A 63 -10.00 -11.70 -15.94
C LEU A 63 -9.78 -12.95 -16.80
N ALA A 64 -8.61 -13.60 -16.70
CA ALA A 64 -8.27 -14.79 -17.48
C ALA A 64 -9.17 -16.02 -17.21
N ASP A 65 -9.54 -16.23 -15.95
CA ASP A 65 -10.35 -17.38 -15.48
C ASP A 65 -11.68 -16.95 -14.84
N ASN A 66 -11.97 -15.65 -14.84
CA ASN A 66 -13.11 -15.02 -14.17
C ASN A 66 -13.20 -15.32 -12.66
N ASN A 67 -12.09 -15.74 -12.04
CA ASN A 67 -12.01 -15.97 -10.60
C ASN A 67 -12.14 -14.62 -9.88
N HIS A 68 -13.05 -14.54 -8.91
CA HIS A 68 -13.29 -13.30 -8.17
C HIS A 68 -13.58 -13.55 -6.69
N THR A 69 -13.36 -12.51 -5.92
CA THR A 69 -13.80 -12.42 -4.53
C THR A 69 -14.44 -11.07 -4.30
N THR A 70 -15.52 -11.08 -3.52
CA THR A 70 -16.25 -9.87 -3.16
C THR A 70 -16.38 -9.82 -1.66
N PHE A 71 -16.07 -8.65 -1.10
CA PHE A 71 -16.23 -8.35 0.30
C PHE A 71 -17.21 -7.20 0.45
N PHE A 72 -18.12 -7.32 1.40
CA PHE A 72 -19.09 -6.30 1.75
C PHE A 72 -18.89 -5.86 3.19
N ARG A 73 -19.10 -4.57 3.45
CA ARG A 73 -19.01 -4.01 4.80
C ARG A 73 -20.39 -4.01 5.44
N ASP A 74 -20.52 -4.61 6.62
CA ASP A 74 -21.78 -4.58 7.35
C ASP A 74 -21.98 -3.25 8.10
N GLY A 75 -23.19 -3.04 8.65
CA GLY A 75 -23.51 -1.85 9.45
C GLY A 75 -22.76 -1.76 10.79
N GLN A 76 -22.07 -2.83 11.22
CA GLN A 76 -21.22 -2.85 12.42
C GLN A 76 -19.75 -2.56 12.09
N GLY A 77 -19.42 -2.40 10.80
CA GLY A 77 -18.08 -2.11 10.30
C GLY A 77 -17.20 -3.34 10.06
N ASN A 78 -17.77 -4.54 10.09
CA ASN A 78 -17.05 -5.77 9.75
C ASN A 78 -17.03 -6.01 8.24
N TRP A 79 -15.94 -6.59 7.77
CA TRP A 79 -15.86 -7.08 6.40
C TRP A 79 -16.32 -8.52 6.33
N LEU A 80 -17.28 -8.78 5.47
CA LEU A 80 -17.87 -10.08 5.24
C LEU A 80 -17.55 -10.55 3.82
N ARG A 81 -17.24 -11.84 3.67
CA ARG A 81 -17.05 -12.48 2.36
C ARG A 81 -18.12 -13.55 2.17
N THR A 82 -18.84 -13.50 1.04
CA THR A 82 -19.76 -14.58 0.67
C THR A 82 -18.99 -15.71 0.00
N VAL A 83 -18.88 -16.85 0.68
CA VAL A 83 -18.46 -18.13 0.09
C VAL A 83 -19.75 -18.96 -0.09
N PRO A 84 -19.89 -19.81 -1.11
CA PRO A 84 -21.18 -20.43 -1.48
C PRO A 84 -22.00 -21.07 -0.35
N THR A 85 -21.37 -21.44 0.76
CA THR A 85 -22.02 -22.05 1.92
C THR A 85 -21.90 -21.26 3.23
N GLN A 86 -21.06 -20.22 3.33
CA GLN A 86 -20.82 -19.49 4.59
C GLN A 86 -20.41 -18.03 4.35
N THR A 87 -20.95 -17.12 5.16
CA THR A 87 -20.47 -15.74 5.26
C THR A 87 -19.46 -15.66 6.39
N VAL A 88 -18.24 -15.23 6.08
CA VAL A 88 -17.14 -15.20 7.05
C VAL A 88 -16.72 -13.76 7.34
N ALA A 89 -16.58 -13.41 8.62
CA ALA A 89 -16.04 -12.13 9.06
C ALA A 89 -14.50 -12.14 8.96
N ILE A 90 -13.96 -11.23 8.16
CA ILE A 90 -12.53 -11.12 7.84
C ILE A 90 -12.09 -9.65 7.96
N SER A 91 -12.39 -9.05 9.12
CA SER A 91 -12.40 -7.61 9.28
C SER A 91 -11.01 -6.96 9.16
N LEU A 92 -9.99 -7.48 9.85
CA LEU A 92 -8.73 -6.74 10.01
C LEU A 92 -7.93 -6.62 8.71
N THR A 93 -7.68 -7.74 8.03
CA THR A 93 -6.84 -7.75 6.81
C THR A 93 -7.51 -6.98 5.67
N VAL A 94 -8.81 -7.22 5.44
CA VAL A 94 -9.56 -6.55 4.36
C VAL A 94 -9.61 -5.05 4.61
N ASN A 95 -9.84 -4.62 5.85
CA ASN A 95 -9.86 -3.21 6.22
C ASN A 95 -8.55 -2.48 5.86
N THR A 96 -7.40 -3.07 6.23
CA THR A 96 -6.09 -2.50 5.90
C THR A 96 -5.87 -2.40 4.40
N GLN A 97 -6.26 -3.42 3.63
CA GLN A 97 -6.05 -3.39 2.17
C GLN A 97 -6.96 -2.40 1.47
N VAL A 98 -8.24 -2.33 1.86
CA VAL A 98 -9.18 -1.33 1.30
C VAL A 98 -8.73 0.08 1.65
N THR A 99 -8.25 0.31 2.87
CA THR A 99 -7.67 1.61 3.26
C THR A 99 -6.45 1.96 2.41
N GLY A 100 -5.58 0.99 2.12
CA GLY A 100 -4.46 1.18 1.19
C GLY A 100 -4.92 1.53 -0.23
N LEU A 101 -6.01 0.92 -0.71
CA LEU A 101 -6.60 1.18 -2.01
C LEU A 101 -7.22 2.59 -2.11
N ILE A 102 -7.95 3.03 -1.09
CA ILE A 102 -8.51 4.40 -1.01
C ILE A 102 -7.39 5.44 -1.07
N ASN A 103 -6.29 5.17 -0.36
CA ASN A 103 -5.12 6.05 -0.32
C ASN A 103 -4.18 5.88 -1.52
N LEU A 104 -4.54 5.05 -2.50
CA LEU A 104 -3.72 4.82 -3.68
C LEU A 104 -3.60 6.10 -4.50
N ARG A 105 -2.36 6.48 -4.80
CA ARG A 105 -2.01 7.61 -5.66
C ARG A 105 -1.17 7.14 -6.84
N SER A 106 -1.37 7.78 -7.98
CA SER A 106 -0.51 7.62 -9.15
C SER A 106 0.87 8.20 -8.85
N ASN A 107 1.91 7.38 -8.97
CA ASN A 107 3.30 7.85 -8.93
C ASN A 107 3.67 8.58 -10.22
N ARG A 108 3.07 8.17 -11.34
CA ARG A 108 3.29 8.76 -12.66
C ARG A 108 2.08 8.52 -13.53
N THR A 109 1.67 9.53 -14.28
CA THR A 109 0.55 9.43 -15.21
C THR A 109 1.04 9.64 -16.63
N PHE A 110 0.53 8.84 -17.57
CA PHE A 110 0.79 8.96 -19.00
C PHE A 110 -0.48 9.40 -19.73
N PRO A 111 -0.37 10.33 -20.69
CA PRO A 111 -1.49 10.69 -21.53
C PRO A 111 -1.87 9.50 -22.44
N PRO A 112 -3.15 9.41 -22.86
CA PRO A 112 -3.64 8.28 -23.66
C PRO A 112 -2.88 8.04 -24.96
N ASP A 113 -2.40 9.11 -25.58
CA ASP A 113 -1.78 9.05 -26.91
C ASP A 113 -0.28 8.75 -26.86
N LEU A 114 0.31 8.57 -25.67
CA LEU A 114 1.76 8.36 -25.55
C LEU A 114 2.19 7.01 -26.12
N ASN A 115 1.44 5.94 -25.83
CA ASN A 115 1.69 4.58 -26.29
C ASN A 115 0.37 3.80 -26.35
N PRO A 116 0.27 2.74 -27.17
CA PRO A 116 -0.91 1.87 -27.20
C PRO A 116 -1.13 1.18 -25.85
N LEU A 117 -2.38 0.94 -25.47
CA LEU A 117 -2.75 0.26 -24.21
C LEU A 117 -2.14 -1.15 -24.10
N ALA A 118 -1.94 -1.83 -25.22
CA ALA A 118 -1.26 -3.12 -25.27
C ALA A 118 0.16 -3.08 -24.69
N ALA A 119 0.89 -1.96 -24.86
CA ALA A 119 2.23 -1.80 -24.28
C ALA A 119 2.22 -1.80 -22.74
N TYR A 120 1.07 -1.48 -22.14
CA TYR A 120 0.86 -1.48 -20.70
C TYR A 120 0.11 -2.72 -20.20
N GLY A 121 -0.31 -3.62 -21.09
CA GLY A 121 -1.20 -4.74 -20.76
C GLY A 121 -2.61 -4.29 -20.36
N LEU A 122 -3.06 -3.13 -20.84
CA LEU A 122 -4.39 -2.56 -20.53
C LEU A 122 -5.42 -2.77 -21.64
N ASP A 123 -5.00 -3.29 -22.79
CA ASP A 123 -5.90 -3.79 -23.85
C ASP A 123 -6.57 -5.11 -23.40
N GLU A 124 -5.77 -5.99 -22.81
CA GLU A 124 -6.23 -7.20 -22.11
C GLU A 124 -5.78 -7.11 -20.63
N PRO A 125 -6.53 -6.39 -19.77
CA PRO A 125 -6.17 -6.26 -18.37
C PRO A 125 -6.17 -7.62 -17.67
N THR A 126 -5.25 -7.82 -16.74
CA THR A 126 -5.10 -9.09 -16.01
C THR A 126 -6.06 -9.14 -14.81
N TYR A 127 -6.23 -8.02 -14.13
CA TYR A 127 -7.13 -7.89 -12.98
C TYR A 127 -8.06 -6.69 -13.11
N GLU A 128 -9.23 -6.82 -12.51
CA GLU A 128 -10.19 -5.74 -12.30
C GLU A 128 -10.44 -5.60 -10.80
N ILE A 129 -10.34 -4.38 -10.28
CA ILE A 129 -10.69 -4.04 -8.91
C ILE A 129 -11.87 -3.08 -8.96
N VAL A 130 -12.97 -3.44 -8.30
CA VAL A 130 -14.17 -2.60 -8.21
C VAL A 130 -14.38 -2.19 -6.77
N LEU A 131 -14.54 -0.89 -6.55
CA LEU A 131 -14.84 -0.29 -5.27
C LEU A 131 -16.17 0.47 -5.39
N ASP A 132 -17.17 0.03 -4.63
CA ASP A 132 -18.45 0.70 -4.52
C ASP A 132 -18.52 1.44 -3.19
N THR A 133 -18.70 2.76 -3.26
CA THR A 133 -18.80 3.67 -2.10
C THR A 133 -20.17 4.33 -2.03
N LEU A 134 -20.60 4.69 -0.83
CA LEU A 134 -21.81 5.44 -0.55
C LEU A 134 -21.41 6.84 -0.08
N GLN A 135 -21.58 7.83 -0.95
CA GLN A 135 -21.37 9.24 -0.65
C GLN A 135 -22.72 9.95 -0.85
N ASP A 136 -23.17 10.71 0.15
CA ASP A 136 -24.46 11.41 0.12
C ASP A 136 -25.64 10.51 -0.28
N GLU A 137 -25.70 9.30 0.29
CA GLU A 137 -26.71 8.27 0.00
C GLU A 137 -26.71 7.76 -1.46
N GLN A 138 -25.71 8.14 -2.26
CA GLN A 138 -25.54 7.69 -3.64
C GLN A 138 -24.40 6.70 -3.79
N LEU A 139 -24.66 5.64 -4.56
CA LEU A 139 -23.67 4.62 -4.90
C LEU A 139 -22.73 5.12 -5.99
N HIS A 140 -21.45 5.24 -5.65
CA HIS A 140 -20.37 5.60 -6.56
C HIS A 140 -19.51 4.38 -6.84
N ARG A 141 -19.39 4.02 -8.12
CA ARG A 141 -18.60 2.87 -8.56
C ARG A 141 -17.28 3.32 -9.18
N THR A 142 -16.17 2.92 -8.56
CA THR A 142 -14.82 3.07 -9.11
C THR A 142 -14.33 1.73 -9.63
N VAL A 143 -13.94 1.67 -10.91
CA VAL A 143 -13.36 0.47 -11.53
C VAL A 143 -11.92 0.78 -11.94
N LEU A 144 -11.00 -0.06 -11.48
CA LEU A 144 -9.58 -0.01 -11.81
C LEU A 144 -9.20 -1.25 -12.62
N LEU A 145 -8.73 -1.04 -13.84
CA LEU A 145 -8.18 -2.06 -14.71
C LEU A 145 -6.68 -2.14 -14.49
N VAL A 146 -6.19 -3.32 -14.14
CA VAL A 146 -4.78 -3.55 -13.82
C VAL A 146 -4.13 -4.33 -14.96
N GLY A 147 -3.11 -3.71 -15.56
CA GLY A 147 -2.31 -4.31 -16.62
C GLY A 147 -1.02 -4.93 -16.08
N ASN A 148 0.06 -4.79 -16.84
CA ASN A 148 1.35 -5.37 -16.53
C ASN A 148 2.06 -4.68 -15.35
N LYS A 149 2.96 -5.41 -14.69
CA LYS A 149 3.96 -4.81 -13.81
C LYS A 149 4.93 -3.95 -14.62
N THR A 150 5.48 -2.91 -14.00
CA THR A 150 6.60 -2.16 -14.55
C THR A 150 7.82 -3.07 -14.70
N PRO A 151 8.77 -2.77 -15.61
CA PRO A 151 9.99 -3.56 -15.76
C PRO A 151 10.82 -3.69 -14.47
N ALA A 152 10.73 -2.69 -13.59
CA ALA A 152 11.36 -2.71 -12.26
C ALA A 152 10.62 -3.60 -11.24
N GLY A 153 9.38 -3.98 -11.52
CA GLY A 153 8.56 -4.87 -10.69
C GLY A 153 7.94 -4.23 -9.44
N ASP A 154 8.16 -2.93 -9.23
CA ASP A 154 7.75 -2.15 -8.06
C ASP A 154 6.38 -1.47 -8.21
N ALA A 155 5.83 -1.46 -9.43
CA ALA A 155 4.56 -0.82 -9.75
C ALA A 155 3.76 -1.61 -10.79
N TYR A 156 2.48 -1.26 -10.93
CA TYR A 156 1.60 -1.71 -12.01
C TYR A 156 1.12 -0.53 -12.86
N TYR A 157 0.88 -0.80 -14.13
CA TYR A 157 0.06 0.09 -14.97
C TYR A 157 -1.42 -0.15 -14.66
N VAL A 158 -2.14 0.92 -14.37
CA VAL A 158 -3.56 0.90 -14.02
C VAL A 158 -4.31 1.98 -14.80
N GLN A 159 -5.50 1.63 -15.29
CA GLN A 159 -6.43 2.59 -15.88
C GLN A 159 -7.70 2.63 -15.04
N LYS A 160 -8.14 3.85 -14.69
CA LYS A 160 -9.46 4.05 -14.07
C LYS A 160 -10.50 4.10 -15.18
N LYS A 161 -11.58 3.32 -15.07
CA LYS A 161 -12.65 3.35 -16.07
C LYS A 161 -13.25 4.77 -16.15
N GLY A 162 -13.30 5.33 -17.35
CA GLY A 162 -13.73 6.71 -17.60
C GLY A 162 -12.58 7.74 -17.62
N ASP A 163 -11.36 7.37 -17.20
CA ASP A 163 -10.15 8.16 -17.40
C ASP A 163 -9.30 7.50 -18.50
N PRO A 164 -9.05 8.17 -19.64
CA PRO A 164 -8.25 7.59 -20.71
C PRO A 164 -6.75 7.51 -20.37
N ARG A 165 -6.30 8.17 -19.29
CA ARG A 165 -4.89 8.17 -18.87
C ARG A 165 -4.47 6.84 -18.27
N VAL A 166 -3.18 6.55 -18.36
CA VAL A 166 -2.56 5.38 -17.71
C VAL A 166 -1.80 5.85 -16.48
N HIS A 167 -2.08 5.21 -15.34
CA HIS A 167 -1.47 5.51 -14.05
C HIS A 167 -0.47 4.44 -13.67
N VAL A 168 0.66 4.83 -13.10
CA VAL A 168 1.64 3.94 -12.50
C VAL A 168 1.44 3.98 -11.00
N VAL A 169 1.06 2.86 -10.41
CA VAL A 169 0.73 2.77 -8.98
C VAL A 169 1.56 1.70 -8.27
N SER A 170 1.75 1.86 -6.97
CA SER A 170 2.56 0.93 -6.16
C SER A 170 2.08 -0.52 -6.28
N ALA A 171 3.01 -1.44 -6.57
CA ALA A 171 2.71 -2.85 -6.65
C ALA A 171 2.31 -3.46 -5.31
N GLY A 172 2.76 -2.91 -4.19
CA GLY A 172 2.37 -3.39 -2.86
C GLY A 172 0.87 -3.31 -2.64
N VAL A 173 0.25 -2.17 -3.00
CA VAL A 173 -1.20 -1.97 -2.80
C VAL A 173 -2.00 -2.90 -3.71
N ILE A 174 -1.62 -3.00 -4.99
CA ILE A 174 -2.30 -3.88 -5.96
C ILE A 174 -2.13 -5.35 -5.59
N GLN A 175 -0.92 -5.78 -5.22
CA GLN A 175 -0.64 -7.16 -4.82
C GLN A 175 -1.41 -7.53 -3.56
N ASN A 176 -1.56 -6.62 -2.61
CA ASN A 176 -2.37 -6.89 -1.43
C ASN A 176 -3.84 -7.14 -1.77
N MET A 177 -4.41 -6.42 -2.75
CA MET A 177 -5.75 -6.67 -3.25
C MET A 177 -5.84 -8.03 -3.97
N ILE A 178 -4.85 -8.36 -4.80
CA ILE A 178 -4.74 -9.67 -5.47
C ILE A 178 -4.62 -10.80 -4.44
N ASN A 179 -3.87 -10.60 -3.35
CA ASN A 179 -3.71 -11.59 -2.29
C ASN A 179 -5.04 -11.91 -1.59
N LEU A 180 -6.00 -10.98 -1.52
CA LEU A 180 -7.34 -11.28 -0.99
C LEU A 180 -8.10 -12.29 -1.87
N LEU A 181 -7.82 -12.30 -3.18
CA LEU A 181 -8.37 -13.27 -4.12
C LEU A 181 -7.67 -14.63 -4.00
N GLU A 182 -6.33 -14.63 -3.96
CA GLU A 182 -5.51 -15.85 -4.01
C GLU A 182 -5.39 -16.56 -2.66
N ASN A 183 -5.24 -15.80 -1.57
CA ASN A 183 -5.02 -16.28 -0.20
C ASN A 183 -5.98 -15.55 0.75
N PRO A 184 -7.27 -15.89 0.74
CA PRO A 184 -8.25 -15.23 1.58
C PRO A 184 -7.86 -15.36 3.06
N PRO A 185 -7.94 -14.29 3.86
CA PRO A 185 -7.46 -14.32 5.23
C PRO A 185 -8.26 -15.32 6.07
N LEU A 186 -7.56 -16.07 6.92
CA LEU A 186 -8.17 -17.03 7.84
C LEU A 186 -8.93 -16.30 8.95
N GLN A 187 -10.00 -16.91 9.44
CA GLN A 187 -10.73 -16.39 10.60
C GLN A 187 -9.79 -16.30 11.80
N PRO A 188 -9.92 -15.27 12.67
CA PRO A 188 -9.34 -15.38 13.99
C PRO A 188 -10.00 -16.58 14.67
N THR A 189 -9.21 -17.62 14.98
CA THR A 189 -9.68 -18.73 15.80
C THR A 189 -10.22 -18.13 17.10
N PRO A 190 -11.46 -18.43 17.53
CA PRO A 190 -11.91 -17.96 18.83
C PRO A 190 -10.89 -18.47 19.86
N THR A 191 -10.22 -17.57 20.56
CA THR A 191 -9.39 -17.93 21.71
C THR A 191 -10.32 -18.71 22.64
N PRO A 192 -10.06 -20.00 22.93
CA PRO A 192 -10.93 -20.76 23.81
C PRO A 192 -11.02 -19.98 25.12
N THR A 193 -12.23 -19.56 25.47
CA THR A 193 -12.50 -19.02 26.79
C THR A 193 -12.12 -20.11 27.76
N ALA A 194 -11.04 -19.90 28.52
CA ALA A 194 -10.74 -20.76 29.65
C ALA A 194 -11.95 -20.68 30.57
N VAL A 195 -12.80 -21.71 30.52
CA VAL A 195 -13.76 -21.94 31.60
C VAL A 195 -12.87 -22.22 32.79
N LEU A 196 -12.81 -21.28 33.73
CA LEU A 196 -12.25 -21.55 35.05
C LEU A 196 -13.15 -22.64 35.63
N THR A 197 -12.73 -23.89 35.49
CA THR A 197 -13.34 -25.00 36.20
C THR A 197 -13.17 -24.66 37.67
N ASP A 198 -14.27 -24.26 38.31
CA ASP A 198 -14.32 -24.05 39.75
C ASP A 198 -13.63 -25.23 40.44
N THR A 199 -12.75 -24.85 41.35
CA THR A 199 -12.05 -25.72 42.29
C THR A 199 -12.95 -26.88 42.73
N VAL A 200 -12.60 -28.10 42.34
CA VAL A 200 -13.16 -29.29 42.98
C VAL A 200 -12.68 -29.25 44.43
N GLU A 201 -13.55 -28.80 45.32
CA GLU A 201 -13.40 -28.97 46.76
C GLU A 201 -13.35 -30.47 47.04
N LEU A 202 -12.16 -30.97 47.37
CA LEU A 202 -11.95 -32.36 47.78
C LEU A 202 -12.72 -32.61 49.07
N THR A 203 -13.96 -33.09 48.95
CA THR A 203 -14.69 -33.64 50.10
C THR A 203 -14.08 -35.00 50.42
N VAL A 204 -13.11 -35.03 51.33
CA VAL A 204 -12.55 -36.26 51.89
C VAL A 204 -13.64 -36.94 52.71
N THR A 205 -14.24 -38.00 52.17
CA THR A 205 -15.18 -38.85 52.93
C THR A 205 -14.39 -39.74 53.88
N PRO A 206 -14.66 -39.75 55.19
CA PRO A 206 -13.99 -40.64 56.13
C PRO A 206 -14.67 -42.01 56.09
N GLY A 207 -13.98 -43.04 55.58
CA GLY A 207 -14.57 -44.38 55.60
C GLY A 207 -13.90 -45.41 54.72
N ILE A 208 -12.58 -45.59 54.84
CA ILE A 208 -11.94 -46.84 54.41
C ILE A 208 -10.97 -47.27 55.51
N THR A 209 -11.43 -48.17 56.37
CA THR A 209 -10.60 -48.91 57.31
C THR A 209 -9.67 -49.82 56.50
N ILE A 210 -8.39 -49.47 56.44
CA ILE A 210 -7.35 -50.38 55.95
C ILE A 210 -7.04 -51.38 57.07
N THR A 211 -7.59 -52.59 56.96
CA THR A 211 -7.16 -53.75 57.77
C THR A 211 -5.80 -54.20 57.27
N THR A 212 -4.74 -53.83 57.99
CA THR A 212 -3.40 -54.38 57.80
C THR A 212 -3.34 -55.77 58.45
N THR A 213 -3.30 -56.83 57.65
CA THR A 213 -2.87 -58.16 58.10
C THR A 213 -1.36 -58.13 58.31
N PRO A 214 -0.83 -58.47 59.49
CA PRO A 214 0.60 -58.70 59.67
C PRO A 214 0.94 -60.11 59.17
N THR A 215 1.95 -60.24 58.33
CA THR A 215 2.60 -61.54 58.09
C THR A 215 4.00 -61.46 58.69
N THR A 216 4.17 -62.20 59.77
CA THR A 216 5.39 -62.41 60.53
C THR A 216 6.27 -63.46 59.84
N ASP A 217 7.55 -63.11 59.68
CA ASP A 217 8.80 -63.89 59.65
C ASP A 217 8.79 -65.40 59.34
N GLU A 218 9.63 -65.78 58.35
CA GLU A 218 10.78 -66.68 58.54
C GLU A 218 11.92 -66.30 57.57
#